data_AF-A0A3R9LVZ4-F1
#
_entry.id   AF-A0A3R9LVZ4-F1
#
_cell.length_a   1.000
_cell.length_b   1.000
_cell.length_c   1.000
_cell.angle_alpha   90.00
_cell.angle_beta   90.00
_cell.angle_gamma   90.00
#
_symmetry.space_group_name_H-M   'P 1'
#
loop_
_entity.id
_entity.type
_entity.pdbx_description
1 polymer ?
#
loop_
_entity_poly.entity_id
_entity_poly.type
_entity_poly.pdbx_seq_one_letter_code
_entity_poly.pdbx_strand_id
1 'polypeptide(L)'
;MVDTTKGETQENNNPNELDKGLKPMRAIVYERFGSADVLEMKELEIPSPEDDEVLIRIYATTVASEDPLMRSSRGLNGIRKPKKNVNFLI
;
A
#
# COMPACT_ATOMS: atom_id res chain seq x y z
N MET A 1 -3.40 3.83 52.98
CA MET A 1 -3.54 4.71 51.79
C MET A 1 -3.66 3.81 50.59
N VAL A 2 -4.87 3.66 50.09
CA VAL A 2 -5.21 2.87 48.90
C VAL A 2 -5.07 3.82 47.71
N ASP A 3 -4.41 3.39 46.65
CA ASP A 3 -4.96 3.62 45.31
C ASP A 3 -4.44 2.56 44.34
N THR A 4 -5.35 1.62 44.06
CA THR A 4 -5.38 0.78 42.88
C THR A 4 -6.07 1.60 41.80
N THR A 5 -5.39 1.94 40.71
CA THR A 5 -6.07 2.14 39.42
C THR A 5 -5.22 1.58 38.29
N LYS A 6 -5.69 0.43 37.81
CA LYS A 6 -5.41 -0.12 36.50
C LYS A 6 -5.76 0.92 35.43
N GLY A 7 -4.86 1.14 34.49
CA GLY A 7 -5.17 1.72 33.19
C GLY A 7 -4.90 0.66 32.13
N GLU A 8 -5.77 -0.34 32.06
CA GLU A 8 -5.84 -1.25 30.92
C GLU A 8 -6.15 -0.37 29.70
N THR A 9 -5.16 -0.16 28.81
CA THR A 9 -5.43 0.40 27.49
C THR A 9 -6.30 -0.61 26.77
N GLN A 10 -7.61 -0.34 26.74
CA GLN A 10 -8.55 -1.16 26.01
C GLN A 10 -8.18 -1.08 24.53
N GLU A 11 -7.65 -2.17 24.00
CA GLU A 11 -7.54 -2.41 22.57
C GLU A 11 -8.97 -2.52 22.04
N ASN A 12 -9.51 -1.40 21.59
CA ASN A 12 -10.83 -1.30 20.98
C ASN A 12 -10.79 -1.97 19.61
N ASN A 13 -11.04 -3.28 19.58
CA ASN A 13 -11.11 -4.11 18.38
C ASN A 13 -12.37 -3.85 17.54
N ASN A 14 -12.74 -2.58 17.33
CA ASN A 14 -13.83 -2.20 16.44
C ASN A 14 -13.25 -1.85 15.05
N PRO A 15 -13.40 -2.73 14.04
CA PRO A 15 -12.81 -2.52 12.71
C PRO A 15 -13.34 -1.29 11.97
N ASN A 16 -14.46 -0.69 12.42
CA ASN A 16 -15.11 0.44 11.76
C ASN A 16 -14.72 1.85 12.27
N GLU A 17 -13.81 1.98 13.24
CA GLU A 17 -13.32 3.30 13.68
C GLU A 17 -12.10 3.81 12.89
N LEU A 18 -11.38 2.95 12.17
CA LEU A 18 -10.24 3.38 11.35
C LEU A 18 -10.66 4.29 10.19
N ASP A 19 -11.87 4.12 9.65
CA ASP A 19 -12.34 4.75 8.41
C ASP A 19 -12.55 6.27 8.52
N LYS A 20 -12.80 6.78 9.73
CA LYS A 20 -13.22 8.19 9.93
C LYS A 20 -12.09 9.21 9.96
N GLY A 21 -10.84 8.79 9.73
CA GLY A 21 -9.66 9.66 9.75
C GLY A 21 -8.48 9.13 8.92
N LEU A 22 -8.76 8.30 7.91
CA LEU A 22 -7.74 7.63 7.12
C LEU A 22 -6.84 8.64 6.41
N LYS A 23 -5.60 8.76 6.89
CA LYS A 23 -4.53 9.43 6.13
C LYS A 23 -4.35 8.70 4.80
N PRO A 24 -4.06 9.42 3.70
CA PRO A 24 -3.77 8.79 2.43
C PRO A 24 -2.61 7.79 2.58
N MET A 25 -2.68 6.68 1.84
CA MET A 25 -1.60 5.69 1.83
C MET A 25 -0.45 6.18 0.96
N ARG A 26 0.78 5.83 1.34
CA ARG A 26 1.96 6.08 0.49
C ARG A 26 2.24 4.85 -0.34
N ALA A 27 2.40 5.02 -1.64
CA ALA A 27 2.75 3.96 -2.58
C ALA A 27 3.89 4.39 -3.48
N ILE A 28 4.68 3.42 -3.93
CA ILE A 28 5.64 3.64 -5.01
C ILE A 28 4.95 3.29 -6.33
N VAL A 29 4.93 4.27 -7.24
CA VAL A 29 4.31 4.14 -8.56
C VAL A 29 5.30 4.47 -9.66
N TYR A 30 5.05 3.93 -10.85
CA TYR A 30 5.76 4.30 -12.07
C TYR A 30 4.78 4.37 -13.24
N GLU A 31 4.82 5.47 -13.99
CA GLU A 31 3.94 5.69 -15.14
C GLU A 31 4.61 5.34 -16.47
N ARG A 32 5.93 5.13 -16.44
CA ARG A 32 6.78 4.83 -17.59
C ARG A 32 7.80 3.75 -17.24
N PHE A 33 8.10 2.90 -18.21
CA PHE A 33 9.15 1.89 -18.10
C PHE A 33 10.53 2.56 -18.01
N GLY A 34 11.45 1.97 -17.23
CA GLY A 34 12.80 2.52 -17.03
C GLY A 34 13.57 1.94 -15.83
N SER A 35 14.71 2.56 -15.53
CA SER A 35 15.59 2.28 -14.37
C SER A 35 14.94 2.67 -13.04
N ALA A 36 15.63 2.43 -11.90
CA ALA A 36 15.24 2.84 -10.55
C ALA A 36 14.55 4.22 -10.46
N ASP A 37 15.05 5.16 -11.26
CA ASP A 37 14.70 6.59 -11.26
C ASP A 37 13.27 6.92 -11.72
N VAL A 38 12.52 5.96 -12.28
CA VAL A 38 11.11 6.17 -12.68
C VAL A 38 10.12 5.91 -11.55
N LEU A 39 10.59 5.47 -10.37
CA LEU A 39 9.76 5.21 -9.20
C LEU A 39 9.53 6.51 -8.43
N GLU A 40 8.28 6.82 -8.17
CA GLU A 40 7.85 8.00 -7.45
C GLU A 40 7.02 7.59 -6.24
N MET A 41 7.32 8.17 -5.08
CA MET A 41 6.46 8.03 -3.90
C MET A 41 5.29 8.99 -4.04
N LYS A 42 4.06 8.45 -4.06
CA LYS A 42 2.82 9.23 -4.12
C LYS A 42 1.91 8.89 -2.95
N GLU A 43 1.19 9.89 -2.49
CA GLU A 43 0.05 9.73 -1.58
C GLU A 43 -1.19 9.41 -2.41
N LEU A 44 -1.84 8.30 -2.09
CA LEU A 44 -3.03 7.78 -2.76
C LEU A 44 -4.14 7.59 -1.73
N GLU A 45 -5.39 7.64 -2.20
CA GLU A 45 -6.54 7.24 -1.40
C GLU A 45 -6.44 5.75 -1.05
N ILE A 46 -6.93 5.39 0.13
CA ILE A 46 -6.97 3.99 0.55
C ILE A 46 -8.03 3.28 -0.30
N PRO A 47 -7.70 2.14 -0.95
CA PRO A 47 -8.66 1.44 -1.77
C PRO A 47 -9.79 0.86 -0.92
N SER A 48 -11.02 1.00 -1.40
CA SER A 48 -12.19 0.33 -0.82
C SER A 48 -12.29 -1.09 -1.39
N PRO A 49 -12.13 -2.15 -0.57
CA PRO A 49 -12.27 -3.53 -1.04
C PRO A 49 -13.72 -3.84 -1.43
N GLU A 50 -13.91 -4.73 -2.41
CA GLU A 50 -15.21 -5.35 -2.73
C GLU A 50 -15.56 -6.50 -1.76
N ASP A 51 -16.74 -7.11 -1.92
CA ASP A 51 -17.29 -8.11 -0.98
C ASP A 51 -16.38 -9.33 -0.75
N ASP A 52 -15.57 -9.72 -1.73
CA ASP A 52 -14.64 -10.87 -1.68
C ASP A 52 -13.16 -10.45 -1.52
N GLU A 53 -12.89 -9.18 -1.21
CA GLU A 53 -11.54 -8.65 -1.06
C GLU A 53 -11.23 -8.27 0.40
N VAL A 54 -9.94 -8.22 0.73
CA VAL A 54 -9.49 -7.81 2.07
C VAL A 54 -8.50 -6.65 1.96
N LEU A 55 -8.70 -5.63 2.78
CA LEU A 55 -7.76 -4.52 2.90
C LEU A 55 -6.64 -4.90 3.88
N ILE A 56 -5.42 -4.97 3.37
CA ILE A 56 -4.24 -5.35 4.16
C ILE A 56 -3.33 -4.14 4.37
N ARG A 57 -2.96 -3.88 5.64
CA ARG A 57 -1.93 -2.90 5.97
C ARG A 57 -0.54 -3.53 5.81
N ILE A 58 0.17 -3.16 4.76
CA ILE A 58 1.53 -3.65 4.51
C ILE A 58 2.52 -2.96 5.46
N TYR A 59 3.24 -3.75 6.25
CA TYR A 59 4.33 -3.28 7.12
C TYR A 59 5.68 -3.33 6.41
N ALA A 60 5.91 -4.38 5.62
CA ALA A 60 7.10 -4.57 4.81
C ALA A 60 6.76 -5.46 3.61
N THR A 61 7.42 -5.21 2.47
CA THR A 61 7.45 -6.12 1.33
C THR A 61 8.88 -6.43 0.91
N THR A 62 9.05 -7.44 0.06
CA THR A 62 10.35 -7.78 -0.54
C THR A 62 10.42 -7.26 -1.97
N VAL A 63 11.59 -6.73 -2.37
CA VAL A 63 11.91 -6.47 -3.78
C VAL A 63 12.44 -7.75 -4.40
N ALA A 64 11.71 -8.32 -5.35
CA ALA A 64 12.09 -9.52 -6.09
C ALA A 64 12.78 -9.14 -7.42
N SER A 65 13.51 -10.08 -8.02
CA SER A 65 14.12 -9.89 -9.34
C SER A 65 13.10 -9.60 -10.45
N GLU A 66 11.83 -9.92 -10.20
CA GLU A 66 10.72 -9.66 -11.10
C GLU A 66 10.37 -8.16 -11.17
N ASP A 67 10.52 -7.37 -10.10
CA ASP A 67 10.09 -5.97 -10.09
C ASP A 67 10.89 -5.10 -11.09
N PRO A 68 12.24 -5.19 -11.13
CA PRO A 68 13.02 -4.50 -12.17
C PRO A 68 12.76 -5.08 -13.56
N LEU A 69 12.55 -6.40 -13.68
CA LEU A 69 12.31 -7.04 -14.97
C LEU A 69 11.01 -6.52 -15.59
N MET A 70 9.92 -6.50 -14.82
CA MET A 70 8.59 -6.03 -15.23
C MET A 70 8.56 -4.53 -15.56
N ARG A 71 9.48 -3.75 -15.00
CA ARG A 71 9.61 -2.31 -15.22
C ARG A 71 10.60 -1.95 -16.34
N SER A 72 11.56 -2.83 -16.65
CA SER A 72 12.62 -2.55 -17.63
C SER A 72 12.18 -2.67 -19.09
N SER A 73 11.13 -3.44 -19.39
CA SER A 73 10.74 -3.73 -20.77
C SER A 73 9.23 -3.69 -21.01
N ARG A 74 8.87 -3.21 -22.22
CA ARG A 74 7.50 -3.10 -22.75
C ARG A 74 6.93 -4.45 -23.20
N GLY A 75 7.17 -5.50 -22.42
CA GLY A 75 6.75 -6.88 -22.71
C GLY A 75 5.24 -7.09 -22.53
N LEU A 76 4.85 -8.14 -21.80
CA LEU A 76 3.45 -8.46 -21.53
C LEU A 76 2.68 -7.35 -20.77
N ASN A 77 3.39 -6.38 -20.19
CA ASN A 77 2.85 -5.29 -19.38
C ASN A 77 2.33 -4.07 -20.17
N GLY A 78 2.46 -4.07 -21.50
CA GLY A 78 1.84 -3.09 -22.39
C GLY A 78 2.79 -2.41 -23.37
N ILE A 79 2.26 -2.03 -24.54
CA ILE A 79 3.02 -1.49 -25.69
C ILE A 79 3.52 -0.04 -25.46
N ARG A 80 2.78 0.78 -24.70
CA ARG A 80 3.11 2.21 -24.50
C ARG A 80 3.30 2.61 -23.03
N LYS A 81 2.38 2.23 -22.16
CA LYS A 81 2.38 2.50 -20.72
C LYS A 81 1.78 1.28 -19.99
N PRO A 82 2.13 1.04 -18.71
CA PRO A 82 1.44 0.04 -17.88
C PRO A 82 -0.07 0.31 -17.91
N LYS A 83 -0.89 -0.68 -18.28
CA LYS A 83 -2.35 -0.51 -18.39
C LYS A 83 -3.08 -0.52 -17.06
N LYS A 84 -2.46 -1.03 -16.00
CA LYS A 84 -2.96 -1.03 -14.63
C LYS A 84 -2.02 -0.17 -13.78
N ASN A 85 -2.57 0.56 -12.82
CA ASN A 85 -1.78 1.23 -11.80
C ASN A 85 -1.15 0.14 -10.94
N VAL A 86 0.11 -0.22 -11.24
CA VAL A 86 0.86 -1.16 -10.41
C VAL A 86 1.37 -0.36 -9.23
N ASN A 87 0.56 -0.34 -8.17
CA ASN A 87 0.95 0.23 -6.90
C ASN A 87 1.85 -0.79 -6.20
N PHE A 88 3.16 -0.56 -6.25
CA PHE A 88 4.07 -1.30 -5.38
C PHE A 88 3.99 -0.62 -4.01
N LEU A 89 3.26 -1.25 -3.08
CA LEU A 89 3.46 -0.95 -1.66
C LEU A 89 4.77 -1.60 -1.26
N ILE A 90 5.85 -0.82 -1.34
CA ILE A 90 7.13 -1.17 -0.72
C ILE A 90 7.12 -0.78 0.75
#